data_AF-A0A831VVU3-F1
#
_entry.id   AF-A0A831VVU3-F1
#
_cell.length_a   1.000
_cell.length_b   1.000
_cell.length_c   1.000
_cell.angle_alpha   90.00
_cell.angle_beta   90.00
_cell.angle_gamma   90.00
#
_symmetry.space_group_name_H-M   'P 1'
#
loop_
_entity.id
_entity.type
_entity.pdbx_description
1 polymer ?
#
loop_
_entity_poly.entity_id
_entity_poly.type
_entity_poly.pdbx_seq_one_letter_code
_entity_poly.pdbx_strand_id
1 'polypeptide(L)'
;MHDKKAQDDSPPPENYAADDGHNHAHDGFLNQVLGGRAEVIFASLCGVTLLLGWLGPKLGFLPEQIGFGILLAAYFFGGYFTLREAVEKIAKGQFQIDFLMLVAATGAAILGAWAEGAFLLFLFSIGHALENYAMGRARNAVAALAGLTPDEALVRRGDKTETVFIENLLVGDIVVVRSNERLPADGFVVKGSSAVNQAPITGESAPVDKVPVDDPEYAASNLDKLTAQTRVFAGSINGGGSLDVQVTKLSGESTLARVVTMVAEAQTRQSPTQNFTRKFEKIFVPCVIVLAVVTSLSFLILDETAAQSFYRAMAVLVAASPCALAIATPSAVLSGVARAARGGVLIKGGAPLEAMGHLDAIAFDKTGTLTIGEPHLVEITPYGDASETELL
;
A
#
# COMPACT_ATOMS: atom_id res chain seq x y z
N MET A 1 -16.06 -50.09 27.77
CA MET A 1 -14.86 -50.44 26.97
C MET A 1 -14.96 -49.65 25.68
N HIS A 2 -14.01 -48.75 25.46
CA HIS A 2 -13.85 -47.82 24.32
C HIS A 2 -14.69 -46.53 24.32
N ASP A 3 -14.23 -45.59 25.15
CA ASP A 3 -14.17 -44.16 24.84
C ASP A 3 -13.25 -43.90 23.64
N LYS A 4 -13.69 -43.06 22.69
CA LYS A 4 -12.79 -42.34 21.76
C LYS A 4 -13.25 -40.89 21.70
N LYS A 5 -12.64 -40.08 22.58
CA LYS A 5 -12.53 -38.62 22.42
C LYS A 5 -11.75 -38.35 21.13
N ALA A 6 -12.36 -37.66 20.18
CA ALA A 6 -11.64 -36.96 19.13
C ALA A 6 -11.01 -35.72 19.78
N GLN A 7 -9.68 -35.72 19.84
CA GLN A 7 -8.87 -34.66 20.39
C GLN A 7 -8.62 -33.66 19.26
N ASP A 8 -9.22 -32.48 19.39
CA ASP A 8 -9.05 -31.33 18.52
C ASP A 8 -7.68 -30.68 18.83
N ASP A 9 -6.63 -31.14 18.14
CA ASP A 9 -5.30 -30.51 18.16
C ASP A 9 -5.28 -29.35 17.16
N SER A 10 -6.01 -28.30 17.48
CA SER A 10 -5.85 -26.98 16.88
C SER A 10 -4.82 -26.19 17.71
N PRO A 11 -3.70 -25.71 17.14
CA PRO A 11 -2.75 -24.90 17.90
C PRO A 11 -3.43 -23.60 18.36
N PRO A 12 -3.01 -23.02 19.50
CA PRO A 12 -3.56 -21.75 19.97
C PRO A 12 -3.27 -20.66 18.93
N PRO A 13 -4.13 -19.64 18.80
CA PRO A 13 -3.93 -18.57 17.84
C PRO A 13 -2.62 -17.86 18.20
N GLU A 14 -1.62 -18.00 17.35
CA GLU A 14 -0.43 -17.16 17.40
C GLU A 14 -0.90 -15.70 17.28
N ASN A 15 -0.46 -14.85 18.22
CA ASN A 15 -0.58 -13.41 18.10
C ASN A 15 0.21 -12.98 16.86
N TYR A 16 -0.47 -12.94 15.71
CA TYR A 16 0.03 -12.26 14.53
C TYR A 16 0.02 -10.76 14.84
N ALA A 17 1.16 -10.28 15.33
CA ALA A 17 1.49 -8.87 15.23
C ALA A 17 1.25 -8.45 13.78
N ALA A 18 0.44 -7.41 13.59
CA ALA A 18 0.22 -6.80 12.29
C ALA A 18 1.58 -6.53 11.64
N ASP A 19 1.87 -7.24 10.55
CA ASP A 19 3.01 -6.96 9.69
C ASP A 19 2.65 -5.68 8.94
N ASP A 20 3.01 -4.55 9.54
CA ASP A 20 2.86 -3.22 8.98
C ASP A 20 3.40 -3.21 7.55
N GLY A 21 2.49 -3.13 6.59
CA GLY A 21 2.82 -2.96 5.19
C GLY A 21 3.81 -1.82 5.07
N HIS A 22 5.04 -2.13 4.64
CA HIS A 22 6.21 -1.27 4.63
C HIS A 22 5.91 0.16 4.18
N ASN A 23 5.55 0.99 5.15
CA ASN A 23 5.36 2.41 5.04
C ASN A 23 6.72 3.03 5.34
N HIS A 24 7.59 3.08 4.34
CA HIS A 24 8.76 3.96 4.40
C HIS A 24 8.28 5.40 4.13
N ALA A 25 7.47 5.93 5.05
CA ALA A 25 7.44 7.35 5.30
C ALA A 25 8.75 7.63 6.05
N HIS A 26 9.74 8.14 5.31
CA HIS A 26 11.05 8.48 5.85
C HIS A 26 10.91 9.66 6.82
N ASP A 27 10.54 9.38 8.06
CA ASP A 27 10.49 10.35 9.17
C ASP A 27 11.90 10.58 9.71
N GLY A 28 12.72 11.26 8.90
CA GLY A 28 13.96 11.88 9.35
C GLY A 28 13.81 13.39 9.35
N PHE A 29 14.39 14.06 10.36
CA PHE A 29 14.51 15.53 10.44
C PHE A 29 14.90 16.19 9.10
N LEU A 30 15.78 15.56 8.32
CA LEU A 30 16.19 16.06 7.00
C LEU A 30 15.08 15.98 5.93
N ASN A 31 14.22 14.97 5.97
CA ASN A 31 13.11 14.83 5.01
C ASN A 31 11.96 15.79 5.33
N GLN A 32 11.81 16.16 6.61
CA GLN A 32 10.89 17.18 7.08
C GLN A 32 11.32 18.60 6.64
N VAL A 33 12.63 18.82 6.43
CA VAL A 33 13.21 20.12 6.01
C VAL A 33 13.45 20.21 4.50
N LEU A 34 13.83 19.12 3.82
CA LEU A 34 14.19 19.11 2.39
C LEU A 34 13.16 18.41 1.47
N GLY A 35 12.13 17.77 2.05
CA GLY A 35 11.11 17.03 1.33
C GLY A 35 11.64 15.80 0.57
N GLY A 36 10.78 15.14 -0.20
CA GLY A 36 11.10 13.94 -1.00
C GLY A 36 12.14 14.14 -2.14
N ARG A 37 12.88 15.26 -2.14
CA ARG A 37 14.00 15.55 -3.04
C ARG A 37 15.36 15.43 -2.34
N ALA A 38 15.39 15.16 -1.03
CA ALA A 38 16.62 15.10 -0.24
C ALA A 38 17.65 14.12 -0.83
N GLU A 39 17.22 12.92 -1.23
CA GLU A 39 18.12 11.92 -1.83
C GLU A 39 18.68 12.35 -3.18
N VAL A 40 17.87 13.00 -4.03
CA VAL A 40 18.32 13.53 -5.33
C VAL A 40 19.38 14.62 -5.12
N ILE A 41 19.20 15.47 -4.10
CA ILE A 41 20.16 16.51 -3.74
C ILE A 41 21.47 15.86 -3.25
N PHE A 42 21.40 14.86 -2.37
CA PHE A 42 22.59 14.17 -1.86
C PHE A 42 23.33 13.39 -2.95
N ALA A 43 22.62 12.69 -3.84
CA ALA A 43 23.22 12.03 -5.01
C ALA A 43 23.91 13.04 -5.93
N SER A 44 23.28 14.19 -6.17
CA SER A 44 23.86 15.27 -6.99
C SER A 44 25.11 15.85 -6.32
N LEU A 45 25.07 16.09 -5.01
CA LEU A 45 26.22 16.56 -4.24
C LEU A 45 27.36 15.54 -4.25
N CYS A 46 27.06 14.24 -4.13
CA CYS A 46 28.03 13.16 -4.27
C CYS A 46 28.72 13.20 -5.64
N GLY A 47 27.95 13.35 -6.73
CA GLY A 47 28.51 13.45 -8.08
C GLY A 47 29.38 14.68 -8.30
N VAL A 48 28.95 15.85 -7.81
CA VAL A 48 29.71 17.11 -7.91
C VAL A 48 31.01 17.02 -7.10
N THR A 49 30.94 16.54 -5.86
CA THR A 49 32.13 16.38 -5.01
C THR A 49 33.08 15.34 -5.57
N LEU A 50 32.59 14.21 -6.09
CA LEU A 50 33.41 13.22 -6.79
C LEU A 50 34.15 13.83 -7.99
N LEU A 51 33.44 14.55 -8.86
CA LEU A 51 34.03 15.19 -10.04
C LEU A 51 35.11 16.20 -9.63
N LEU A 52 34.82 17.07 -8.67
CA LEU A 52 35.76 18.09 -8.20
C LEU A 52 36.97 17.46 -7.47
N GLY A 53 36.74 16.45 -6.64
CA GLY A 53 37.78 15.78 -5.85
C GLY A 53 38.74 14.94 -6.71
N TRP A 54 38.23 14.32 -7.78
CA TRP A 54 39.05 13.51 -8.70
C TRP A 54 39.72 14.34 -9.81
N LEU A 55 38.99 15.31 -10.39
CA LEU A 55 39.45 16.05 -11.56
C LEU A 55 40.24 17.32 -11.18
N GLY A 56 39.90 17.96 -10.05
CA GLY A 56 40.55 19.19 -9.58
C GLY A 56 42.07 19.07 -9.41
N PRO A 57 42.58 18.05 -8.69
CA PRO A 57 44.03 17.81 -8.57
C PRO A 57 44.70 17.49 -9.89
N LYS A 58 44.05 16.71 -10.77
CA LYS A 58 44.61 16.31 -12.07
C LYS A 58 44.75 17.47 -13.06
N LEU A 59 43.87 18.46 -12.96
CA LEU A 59 43.92 19.67 -13.79
C LEU A 59 44.76 20.79 -13.16
N GLY A 60 45.32 20.58 -11.97
CA GLY A 60 46.13 21.58 -11.26
C GLY A 60 45.31 22.70 -10.60
N PHE A 61 43.98 22.60 -10.56
CA PHE A 61 43.11 23.60 -9.93
C PHE A 61 43.10 23.52 -8.40
N LEU A 62 43.39 22.35 -7.82
CA LEU A 62 43.32 22.11 -6.38
C LEU A 62 44.55 21.32 -5.89
N PRO A 63 45.09 21.61 -4.70
CA PRO A 63 46.05 20.74 -4.02
C PRO A 63 45.48 19.34 -3.77
N GLU A 64 46.33 18.31 -3.82
CA GLU A 64 45.92 16.90 -3.57
C GLU A 64 45.21 16.71 -2.22
N GLN A 65 45.65 17.43 -1.18
CA GLN A 65 45.04 17.39 0.15
C GLN A 65 43.59 17.89 0.15
N ILE A 66 43.30 18.94 -0.62
CA ILE A 66 41.95 19.49 -0.74
C ILE A 66 41.09 18.54 -1.59
N GLY A 67 41.65 17.99 -2.67
CA GLY A 67 40.97 16.96 -3.48
C GLY A 67 40.55 15.73 -2.66
N PHE A 68 41.44 15.25 -1.78
CA PHE A 68 41.13 14.16 -0.86
C PHE A 68 40.00 14.52 0.12
N GLY A 69 40.01 15.72 0.71
CA GLY A 69 38.93 16.20 1.57
C GLY A 69 37.57 16.25 0.86
N ILE A 70 37.56 16.65 -0.42
CA ILE A 70 36.35 16.66 -1.25
C ILE A 70 35.89 15.23 -1.56
N LEU A 71 36.81 14.27 -1.80
CA LEU A 71 36.47 12.86 -1.98
C LEU A 71 35.83 12.25 -0.71
N LEU A 72 36.29 12.64 0.49
CA LEU A 72 35.63 12.23 1.72
C LEU A 72 34.20 12.79 1.84
N ALA A 73 33.98 14.01 1.37
CA ALA A 73 32.62 14.56 1.27
C ALA A 73 31.74 13.76 0.30
N ALA A 74 32.30 13.26 -0.81
CA ALA A 74 31.59 12.38 -1.73
C ALA A 74 31.16 11.06 -1.06
N TYR A 75 32.03 10.46 -0.24
CA TYR A 75 31.68 9.29 0.58
C TYR A 75 30.55 9.58 1.56
N PHE A 76 30.59 10.74 2.21
CA PHE A 76 29.53 11.14 3.14
C PHE A 76 28.19 11.30 2.42
N PHE A 77 28.13 12.10 1.35
CA PHE A 77 26.87 12.35 0.64
C PHE A 77 26.31 11.09 -0.05
N GLY A 78 27.17 10.27 -0.65
CA GLY A 78 26.74 9.03 -1.32
C GLY A 78 26.43 7.88 -0.36
N GLY A 79 27.08 7.85 0.81
CA GLY A 79 26.91 6.78 1.79
C GLY A 79 25.86 7.05 2.86
N TYR A 80 25.44 8.30 3.09
CA TYR A 80 24.57 8.67 4.22
C TYR A 80 23.24 7.92 4.25
N PHE A 81 22.48 7.97 3.15
CA PHE A 81 21.17 7.31 3.06
C PHE A 81 21.32 5.79 3.08
N THR A 82 22.24 5.26 2.27
CA THR A 82 22.48 3.83 2.20
C THR A 82 22.94 3.23 3.54
N LEU A 83 23.81 3.93 4.27
CA LEU A 83 24.26 3.49 5.58
C LEU A 83 23.10 3.41 6.57
N ARG A 84 22.22 4.41 6.57
CA ARG A 84 21.03 4.41 7.43
C ARG A 84 20.10 3.24 7.09
N GLU A 85 19.83 3.01 5.81
CA GLU A 85 18.98 1.90 5.35
C GLU A 85 19.59 0.54 5.66
N ALA A 86 20.89 0.37 5.41
CA ALA A 86 21.61 -0.86 5.72
C ALA A 86 21.56 -1.17 7.21
N VAL A 87 21.78 -0.18 8.09
CA VAL A 87 21.70 -0.37 9.54
C VAL A 87 20.29 -0.80 9.98
N GLU A 88 19.24 -0.16 9.45
CA GLU A 88 17.86 -0.53 9.77
C GLU A 88 17.52 -1.96 9.32
N LYS A 89 17.94 -2.34 8.12
CA LYS A 89 17.67 -3.67 7.53
C LYS A 89 18.46 -4.77 8.23
N ILE A 90 19.72 -4.51 8.59
CA ILE A 90 20.56 -5.44 9.35
C ILE A 90 19.99 -5.65 10.75
N ALA A 91 19.47 -4.60 11.40
CA ALA A 91 18.79 -4.74 12.69
C ALA A 91 17.57 -5.68 12.63
N LYS A 92 16.95 -5.82 11.45
CA LYS A 92 15.84 -6.74 11.16
C LYS A 92 16.31 -8.10 10.63
N GLY A 93 17.61 -8.38 10.62
CA GLY A 93 18.19 -9.63 10.11
C GLY A 93 18.19 -9.78 8.59
N GLN A 94 17.98 -8.68 7.85
CA GLN A 94 17.94 -8.69 6.39
C GLN A 94 19.23 -8.12 5.80
N PHE A 95 20.01 -8.98 5.14
CA PHE A 95 21.19 -8.55 4.39
C PHE A 95 20.79 -8.23 2.95
N GLN A 96 20.85 -6.95 2.58
CA GLN A 96 20.49 -6.46 1.25
C GLN A 96 21.70 -5.91 0.50
N ILE A 97 21.50 -5.58 -0.78
CA ILE A 97 22.52 -5.08 -1.72
C ILE A 97 23.21 -3.81 -1.18
N ASP A 98 22.46 -2.98 -0.46
CA ASP A 98 22.91 -1.77 0.22
C ASP A 98 24.11 -2.01 1.14
N PHE A 99 24.06 -3.10 1.90
CA PHE A 99 25.16 -3.52 2.77
C PHE A 99 26.39 -3.91 1.95
N LEU A 100 26.18 -4.66 0.87
CA LEU A 100 27.25 -5.10 0.00
C LEU A 100 27.97 -3.92 -0.67
N MET A 101 27.21 -2.92 -1.09
CA MET A 101 27.75 -1.69 -1.64
C MET A 101 28.62 -0.95 -0.62
N LEU A 102 28.16 -0.82 0.63
CA LEU A 102 28.95 -0.16 1.68
C LEU A 102 30.25 -0.91 1.93
N VAL A 103 30.21 -2.24 2.01
CA VAL A 103 31.41 -3.07 2.14
C VAL A 103 32.35 -2.85 0.95
N ALA A 104 31.84 -2.77 -0.28
CA ALA A 104 32.64 -2.53 -1.47
C ALA A 104 33.29 -1.13 -1.49
N ALA A 105 32.53 -0.09 -1.14
CA ALA A 105 33.03 1.28 -1.06
C ALA A 105 34.08 1.44 0.06
N THR A 106 33.87 0.81 1.21
CA THR A 106 34.85 0.76 2.31
C THR A 106 36.09 -0.05 1.91
N GLY A 107 35.92 -1.18 1.21
CA GLY A 107 37.03 -1.97 0.69
C GLY A 107 37.90 -1.18 -0.29
N ALA A 108 37.28 -0.46 -1.22
CA ALA A 108 37.98 0.43 -2.14
C ALA A 108 38.75 1.55 -1.40
N ALA A 109 38.16 2.13 -0.35
CA ALA A 109 38.84 3.12 0.49
C ALA A 109 40.08 2.55 1.18
N ILE A 110 39.99 1.32 1.73
CA ILE A 110 41.11 0.63 2.40
C ILE A 110 42.27 0.38 1.42
N LEU A 111 41.95 0.06 0.16
CA LEU A 111 42.95 -0.12 -0.90
C LEU A 111 43.55 1.19 -1.43
N GLY A 112 43.11 2.35 -0.95
CA GLY A 112 43.51 3.66 -1.48
C GLY A 112 42.79 4.06 -2.76
N ALA A 113 41.84 3.25 -3.25
CA ALA A 113 41.02 3.50 -4.42
C ALA A 113 39.78 4.38 -4.08
N TRP A 114 40.01 5.51 -3.41
CA TRP A 114 38.96 6.41 -2.92
C TRP A 114 38.04 6.92 -4.04
N ALA A 115 38.60 7.29 -5.19
CA ALA A 115 37.79 7.77 -6.30
C ALA A 115 36.84 6.70 -6.85
N GLU A 116 37.27 5.44 -6.86
CA GLU A 116 36.46 4.32 -7.36
C GLU A 116 35.33 4.00 -6.40
N GLY A 117 35.59 3.97 -5.09
CA GLY A 117 34.54 3.75 -4.10
C GLY A 117 33.54 4.92 -4.01
N ALA A 118 34.00 6.16 -4.16
CA ALA A 118 33.11 7.32 -4.26
C ALA A 118 32.27 7.29 -5.55
N PHE A 119 32.82 6.83 -6.67
CA PHE A 119 32.06 6.63 -7.91
C PHE A 119 31.00 5.54 -7.77
N LEU A 120 31.34 4.45 -7.09
CA LEU A 120 30.42 3.36 -6.77
C LEU A 120 29.25 3.87 -5.91
N LEU A 121 29.53 4.60 -4.83
CA LEU A 121 28.50 5.24 -4.00
C LEU A 121 27.62 6.23 -4.78
N PHE A 122 28.23 7.02 -5.67
CA PHE A 122 27.49 7.94 -6.53
C PHE A 122 26.49 7.22 -7.44
N LEU A 123 26.93 6.18 -8.16
CA LEU A 123 26.09 5.45 -9.11
C LEU A 123 24.86 4.80 -8.45
N PHE A 124 25.01 4.30 -7.24
CA PHE A 124 23.89 3.74 -6.50
C PHE A 124 23.02 4.82 -5.85
N SER A 125 23.63 5.86 -5.29
CA SER A 125 22.89 6.97 -4.69
C SER A 125 21.97 7.65 -5.71
N ILE A 126 22.44 7.87 -6.95
CA ILE A 126 21.59 8.39 -8.03
C ILE A 126 20.51 7.37 -8.44
N GLY A 127 20.82 6.08 -8.46
CA GLY A 127 19.85 5.01 -8.72
C GLY A 127 18.70 5.03 -7.73
N HIS A 128 18.99 5.00 -6.43
CA HIS A 128 18.00 5.06 -5.36
C HIS A 128 17.23 6.38 -5.35
N ALA A 129 17.91 7.51 -5.55
CA ALA A 129 17.24 8.80 -5.61
C ALA A 129 16.22 8.87 -6.76
N LEU A 130 16.57 8.33 -7.94
CA LEU A 130 15.65 8.25 -9.08
C LEU A 130 14.49 7.28 -8.82
N GLU A 131 14.78 6.15 -8.19
CA GLU A 131 13.79 5.16 -7.75
C GLU A 131 12.76 5.80 -6.81
N ASN A 132 13.21 6.39 -5.70
CA ASN A 132 12.36 6.99 -4.70
C ASN A 132 11.57 8.19 -5.26
N TYR A 133 12.18 8.98 -6.14
CA TYR A 133 11.48 10.05 -6.86
C TYR A 133 10.37 9.52 -7.78
N ALA A 134 10.63 8.44 -8.54
CA ALA A 134 9.64 7.82 -9.40
C ALA A 134 8.49 7.20 -8.59
N MET A 135 8.82 6.52 -7.48
CA MET A 135 7.86 5.88 -6.59
C MET A 135 6.98 6.90 -5.88
N GLY A 136 7.57 7.98 -5.35
CA GLY A 136 6.84 9.05 -4.68
C GLY A 136 5.81 9.73 -5.60
N ARG A 137 6.19 9.99 -6.87
CA ARG A 137 5.27 10.62 -7.83
C ARG A 137 4.04 9.76 -8.09
N ALA A 138 4.21 8.46 -8.24
CA ALA A 138 3.10 7.59 -8.55
C ALA A 138 2.25 7.25 -7.31
N ARG A 139 2.82 7.25 -6.09
CA ARG A 139 2.04 7.25 -4.84
C ARG A 139 1.16 8.48 -4.70
N ASN A 140 1.70 9.67 -4.95
CA ASN A 140 0.93 10.92 -4.86
C ASN A 140 -0.26 10.97 -5.82
N ALA A 141 -0.12 10.37 -7.01
CA ALA A 141 -1.21 10.25 -7.97
C ALA A 141 -2.36 9.35 -7.47
N VAL A 142 -2.04 8.35 -6.64
CA VAL A 142 -3.04 7.47 -6.01
C VAL A 142 -3.67 8.14 -4.79
N ALA A 143 -2.87 8.81 -3.95
CA ALA A 143 -3.34 9.48 -2.73
C ALA A 143 -4.34 10.62 -3.00
N ALA A 144 -4.18 11.34 -4.12
CA ALA A 144 -5.09 12.40 -4.53
C ALA A 144 -6.54 11.92 -4.85
N LEU A 145 -6.76 10.60 -4.91
CA LEU A 145 -8.04 9.98 -5.23
C LEU A 145 -8.80 9.47 -3.98
N ALA A 146 -8.24 9.60 -2.79
CA ALA A 146 -8.78 9.01 -1.55
C ALA A 146 -9.86 9.83 -0.83
N GLY A 147 -10.41 10.88 -1.44
CA GLY A 147 -11.38 11.78 -0.78
C GLY A 147 -12.82 11.60 -1.23
N LEU A 148 -13.47 10.46 -0.94
CA LEU A 148 -14.91 10.26 -1.24
C LEU A 148 -15.62 9.28 -0.26
N THR A 149 -15.25 9.31 1.02
CA THR A 149 -16.07 8.73 2.11
C THR A 149 -16.56 9.88 2.99
N PRO A 150 -17.83 9.91 3.41
CA PRO A 150 -18.27 10.92 4.37
C PRO A 150 -17.54 10.65 5.70
N ASP A 151 -16.85 11.65 6.22
CA ASP A 151 -16.05 11.52 7.44
C ASP A 151 -16.87 11.76 8.72
N GLU A 152 -18.10 12.26 8.57
CA GLU A 152 -18.95 12.74 9.65
C GLU A 152 -20.36 12.11 9.64
N ALA A 153 -20.94 11.96 10.81
CA ALA A 153 -22.30 11.49 11.04
C ALA A 153 -23.04 12.43 12.01
N LEU A 154 -24.36 12.61 11.79
CA LEU A 154 -25.22 13.38 12.68
C LEU A 154 -25.80 12.46 13.75
N VAL A 155 -25.42 12.65 15.02
CA VAL A 155 -25.88 11.85 16.15
C VAL A 155 -26.85 12.66 17.02
N ARG A 156 -27.93 12.02 17.47
CA ARG A 156 -28.90 12.60 18.42
C ARG A 156 -28.60 12.09 19.83
N ARG A 157 -28.21 13.01 20.72
CA ARG A 157 -28.03 12.75 22.15
C ARG A 157 -28.98 13.66 22.94
N GLY A 158 -30.07 13.07 23.46
CA GLY A 158 -31.17 13.84 24.06
C GLY A 158 -31.90 14.70 23.02
N ASP A 159 -32.15 15.97 23.34
CA ASP A 159 -32.88 16.91 22.48
C ASP A 159 -32.00 17.64 21.44
N LYS A 160 -30.71 17.33 21.37
CA LYS A 160 -29.78 17.97 20.45
C LYS A 160 -29.19 16.97 19.46
N THR A 161 -28.98 17.45 18.24
CA THR A 161 -28.21 16.75 17.21
C THR A 161 -26.81 17.37 17.13
N GLU A 162 -25.79 16.53 17.17
CA GLU A 162 -24.39 16.92 17.03
C GLU A 162 -23.74 16.17 15.87
N THR A 163 -22.85 16.85 15.15
CA THR A 163 -22.05 16.21 14.10
C THR A 163 -20.78 15.66 14.73
N VAL A 164 -20.52 14.37 14.52
CA VAL A 164 -19.34 13.66 15.05
C VAL A 164 -18.66 12.88 13.93
N PHE A 165 -17.33 12.80 13.99
CA PHE A 165 -16.59 11.93 13.09
C PHE A 165 -17.03 10.47 13.27
N ILE A 166 -17.09 9.72 12.18
CA ILE A 166 -17.50 8.30 12.20
C ILE A 166 -16.65 7.46 13.16
N GLU A 167 -15.37 7.82 13.35
CA GLU A 167 -14.45 7.17 14.28
C GLU A 167 -14.87 7.29 15.76
N ASN A 168 -15.62 8.34 16.10
CA ASN A 168 -16.08 8.64 17.45
C ASN A 168 -17.51 8.15 17.72
N LEU A 169 -18.12 7.44 16.76
CA LEU A 169 -19.44 6.84 16.91
C LEU A 169 -19.37 5.70 17.95
N LEU A 170 -20.38 5.59 18.81
CA LEU A 170 -20.48 4.51 19.79
C LEU A 170 -21.67 3.60 19.50
N VAL A 171 -21.56 2.31 19.87
CA VAL A 171 -22.69 1.38 19.81
C VAL A 171 -23.79 1.90 20.74
N GLY A 172 -25.03 1.96 20.24
CA GLY A 172 -26.17 2.55 20.93
C GLY A 172 -26.44 4.02 20.61
N ASP A 173 -25.53 4.74 19.94
CA ASP A 173 -25.82 6.09 19.45
C ASP A 173 -26.98 6.06 18.45
N ILE A 174 -27.82 7.10 18.46
CA ILE A 174 -28.90 7.28 17.49
C ILE A 174 -28.41 8.23 16.40
N VAL A 175 -28.16 7.68 15.22
CA VAL A 175 -27.74 8.46 14.05
C VAL A 175 -28.96 8.92 13.28
N VAL A 176 -29.00 10.21 12.95
CA VAL A 176 -30.02 10.81 12.10
C VAL A 176 -29.49 10.81 10.66
N VAL A 177 -30.09 9.98 9.81
CA VAL A 177 -29.75 9.87 8.39
C VAL A 177 -30.82 10.59 7.58
N ARG A 178 -30.42 11.67 6.91
CA ARG A 178 -31.34 12.48 6.09
C ARG A 178 -31.55 11.84 4.72
N SER A 179 -32.47 12.42 3.96
CA SER A 179 -32.74 11.98 2.60
C SER A 179 -31.45 12.00 1.76
N ASN A 180 -31.24 10.95 0.96
CA ASN A 180 -30.09 10.77 0.08
C ASN A 180 -28.72 10.71 0.78
N GLU A 181 -28.68 10.59 2.11
CA GLU A 181 -27.42 10.37 2.83
C GLU A 181 -27.05 8.88 2.89
N ARG A 182 -25.74 8.62 2.95
CA ARG A 182 -25.20 7.27 3.16
C ARG A 182 -25.27 6.92 4.64
N LEU A 183 -25.69 5.70 4.94
CA LEU A 183 -25.74 5.21 6.33
C LEU A 183 -24.31 4.98 6.86
N PRO A 184 -23.92 5.60 8.00
CA PRO A 184 -22.55 5.54 8.49
C PRO A 184 -22.21 4.26 9.27
N ALA A 185 -23.21 3.52 9.75
CA ALA A 185 -23.01 2.33 10.58
C ALA A 185 -24.13 1.29 10.40
N ASP A 186 -23.87 0.04 10.79
CA ASP A 186 -24.89 -1.03 10.83
C ASP A 186 -25.82 -0.80 12.03
N GLY A 187 -27.13 -0.99 11.84
CA GLY A 187 -28.09 -0.67 12.87
C GLY A 187 -29.50 -1.18 12.60
N PHE A 188 -30.46 -0.68 13.38
CA PHE A 188 -31.88 -0.82 13.11
C PHE A 188 -32.59 0.53 13.24
N VAL A 189 -33.69 0.68 12.50
CA VAL A 189 -34.48 1.91 12.51
C VAL A 189 -35.28 1.98 13.82
N VAL A 190 -35.14 3.10 14.53
CA VAL A 190 -35.93 3.42 15.74
C VAL A 190 -37.01 4.46 15.47
N LYS A 191 -36.85 5.28 14.41
CA LYS A 191 -37.85 6.26 14.00
C LYS A 191 -37.74 6.59 12.52
N GLY A 192 -38.89 6.90 11.91
CA GLY A 192 -39.00 7.25 10.50
C GLY A 192 -39.21 6.03 9.61
N SER A 193 -39.55 6.29 8.36
CA SER A 193 -39.67 5.26 7.32
C SER A 193 -39.12 5.81 6.01
N SER A 194 -38.45 4.96 5.24
CA SER A 194 -37.81 5.34 3.98
C SER A 194 -37.44 4.08 3.18
N ALA A 195 -37.50 4.18 1.86
CA ALA A 195 -36.93 3.16 0.98
C ALA A 195 -35.40 3.30 0.97
N VAL A 196 -34.68 2.25 1.37
CA VAL A 196 -33.20 2.28 1.43
C VAL A 196 -32.62 1.44 0.30
N ASN A 197 -31.75 2.07 -0.50
CA ASN A 197 -31.00 1.39 -1.53
C ASN A 197 -29.83 0.62 -0.90
N GLN A 198 -29.91 -0.72 -0.97
CA GLN A 198 -28.91 -1.64 -0.44
C GLN A 198 -27.98 -2.22 -1.52
N ALA A 199 -28.15 -1.83 -2.79
CA ALA A 199 -27.36 -2.32 -3.92
C ALA A 199 -25.83 -2.26 -3.69
N PRO A 200 -25.26 -1.22 -3.04
CA PRO A 200 -23.81 -1.18 -2.76
C PRO A 200 -23.30 -2.33 -1.88
N ILE A 201 -24.19 -3.02 -1.15
CA ILE A 201 -23.85 -4.10 -0.20
C ILE A 201 -24.40 -5.44 -0.66
N THR A 202 -25.64 -5.48 -1.15
CA THR A 202 -26.35 -6.73 -1.46
C THR A 202 -26.34 -7.07 -2.96
N GLY A 203 -26.04 -6.10 -3.83
CA GLY A 203 -26.17 -6.25 -5.29
C GLY A 203 -27.61 -6.18 -5.81
N GLU A 204 -28.61 -6.13 -4.94
CA GLU A 204 -30.03 -6.05 -5.32
C GLU A 204 -30.44 -4.58 -5.59
N SER A 205 -30.97 -4.30 -6.78
CA SER A 205 -31.34 -2.94 -7.20
C SER A 205 -32.64 -2.42 -6.61
N ALA A 206 -33.55 -3.31 -6.18
CA ALA A 206 -34.81 -2.90 -5.59
C ALA A 206 -34.55 -2.32 -4.17
N PRO A 207 -34.91 -1.05 -3.90
CA PRO A 207 -34.84 -0.50 -2.56
C PRO A 207 -35.71 -1.29 -1.58
N VAL A 208 -35.25 -1.42 -0.35
CA VAL A 208 -36.00 -2.12 0.71
C VAL A 208 -36.65 -1.07 1.60
N ASP A 209 -37.98 -1.13 1.74
CA ASP A 209 -38.73 -0.27 2.65
C ASP A 209 -38.32 -0.54 4.10
N LYS A 210 -37.88 0.53 4.77
CA LYS A 210 -37.51 0.48 6.17
C LYS A 210 -38.57 1.09 7.06
N VAL A 211 -38.87 0.36 8.13
CA VAL A 211 -39.85 0.73 9.16
C VAL A 211 -39.20 0.62 10.55
N PRO A 212 -39.66 1.41 11.53
CA PRO A 212 -39.10 1.36 12.87
C PRO A 212 -39.45 0.04 13.57
N VAL A 213 -38.59 -0.40 14.48
CA VAL A 213 -38.89 -1.53 15.39
C VAL A 213 -39.97 -1.14 16.39
N ASP A 214 -40.80 -2.11 16.80
CA ASP A 214 -41.85 -1.89 17.80
C ASP A 214 -41.29 -1.58 19.19
N ASP A 215 -40.23 -2.29 19.58
CA ASP A 215 -39.54 -2.13 20.87
C ASP A 215 -38.02 -2.05 20.66
N PRO A 216 -37.42 -0.86 20.82
CA PRO A 216 -35.97 -0.65 20.69
C PRO A 216 -35.12 -1.43 21.70
N GLU A 217 -35.58 -1.64 22.94
CA GLU A 217 -34.82 -2.35 23.98
C GLU A 217 -34.78 -3.86 23.69
N TYR A 218 -35.91 -4.41 23.26
CA TYR A 218 -36.00 -5.80 22.80
C TYR A 218 -35.13 -6.03 21.56
N ALA A 219 -35.18 -5.12 20.59
CA ALA A 219 -34.39 -5.17 19.36
C ALA A 219 -32.88 -5.11 19.63
N ALA A 220 -32.43 -4.23 20.53
CA ALA A 220 -31.02 -4.13 20.92
C ALA A 220 -30.50 -5.43 21.56
N SER A 221 -31.35 -6.15 22.29
CA SER A 221 -31.00 -7.42 22.95
C SER A 221 -31.13 -8.66 22.05
N ASN A 222 -31.78 -8.54 20.88
CA ASN A 222 -32.10 -9.66 19.98
C ASN A 222 -31.79 -9.32 18.52
N LEU A 223 -30.55 -8.90 18.24
CA LEU A 223 -30.12 -8.46 16.91
C LEU A 223 -30.34 -9.50 15.79
N ASP A 224 -30.26 -10.80 16.11
CA ASP A 224 -30.42 -11.89 15.13
C ASP A 224 -31.86 -12.08 14.64
N LYS A 225 -32.84 -11.51 15.36
CA LYS A 225 -34.27 -11.59 15.00
C LYS A 225 -34.75 -10.37 14.21
N LEU A 226 -33.86 -9.40 13.94
CA LEU A 226 -34.22 -8.23 13.15
C LEU A 226 -34.60 -8.64 11.73
N THR A 227 -35.74 -8.16 11.27
CA THR A 227 -36.22 -8.42 9.91
C THR A 227 -35.48 -7.53 8.92
N ALA A 228 -35.53 -7.91 7.64
CA ALA A 228 -34.98 -7.09 6.56
C ALA A 228 -35.62 -5.70 6.48
N GLN A 229 -36.83 -5.49 7.02
CA GLN A 229 -37.50 -4.19 7.01
C GLN A 229 -37.04 -3.28 8.15
N THR A 230 -36.45 -3.79 9.23
CA THR A 230 -36.00 -2.96 10.36
C THR A 230 -34.47 -2.80 10.38
N ARG A 231 -33.74 -3.77 9.86
CA ARG A 231 -32.27 -3.77 9.81
C ARG A 231 -31.72 -2.91 8.68
N VAL A 232 -30.65 -2.17 8.95
CA VAL A 232 -29.92 -1.37 7.97
C VAL A 232 -28.41 -1.62 8.02
N PHE A 233 -27.75 -1.38 6.89
CA PHE A 233 -26.33 -1.64 6.72
C PHE A 233 -25.56 -0.35 6.41
N ALA A 234 -24.39 -0.22 7.01
CA ALA A 234 -23.41 0.80 6.68
C ALA A 234 -23.12 0.79 5.17
N GLY A 235 -23.05 1.97 4.56
CA GLY A 235 -22.82 2.11 3.13
C GLY A 235 -24.08 2.02 2.27
N SER A 236 -25.23 1.62 2.80
CA SER A 236 -26.51 1.77 2.08
C SER A 236 -26.85 3.25 1.89
N ILE A 237 -27.68 3.58 0.90
CA ILE A 237 -28.10 4.96 0.61
C ILE A 237 -29.56 5.12 1.01
N ASN A 238 -29.84 6.08 1.90
CA ASN A 238 -31.20 6.40 2.30
C ASN A 238 -31.96 7.10 1.15
N GLY A 239 -33.23 6.75 0.95
CA GLY A 239 -34.09 7.38 -0.05
C GLY A 239 -34.69 8.70 0.41
N GLY A 240 -36.00 8.88 0.19
CA GLY A 240 -36.71 10.14 0.40
C GLY A 240 -36.98 10.54 1.86
N GLY A 241 -37.04 9.57 2.78
CA GLY A 241 -37.38 9.82 4.19
C GLY A 241 -36.18 10.16 5.08
N SER A 242 -36.44 10.56 6.33
CA SER A 242 -35.41 10.66 7.37
C SER A 242 -35.51 9.45 8.29
N LEU A 243 -34.37 8.83 8.61
CA LEU A 243 -34.30 7.68 9.50
C LEU A 243 -33.49 8.04 10.74
N ASP A 244 -34.00 7.70 11.92
CA ASP A 244 -33.19 7.59 13.12
C ASP A 244 -32.79 6.13 13.28
N VAL A 245 -31.50 5.86 13.28
CA VAL A 245 -30.92 4.51 13.29
C VAL A 245 -30.10 4.34 14.56
N GLN A 246 -30.43 3.34 15.36
CA GLN A 246 -29.62 2.98 16.50
C GLN A 246 -28.45 2.10 16.04
N VAL A 247 -27.24 2.52 16.38
CA VAL A 247 -25.99 1.86 15.99
C VAL A 247 -25.86 0.54 16.74
N THR A 248 -25.63 -0.54 15.99
CA THR A 248 -25.42 -1.89 16.55
C THR A 248 -23.99 -2.36 16.37
N LYS A 249 -23.34 -1.95 15.27
CA LYS A 249 -21.91 -2.20 15.01
C LYS A 249 -21.30 -0.94 14.40
N LEU A 250 -20.13 -0.58 14.89
CA LEU A 250 -19.37 0.56 14.37
C LEU A 250 -18.94 0.31 12.93
N SER A 251 -18.71 1.40 12.18
CA SER A 251 -18.33 1.33 10.77
C SER A 251 -17.14 0.39 10.53
N GLY A 252 -16.15 0.36 11.43
CA GLY A 252 -14.97 -0.52 11.40
C GLY A 252 -15.21 -2.01 11.72
N GLU A 253 -16.37 -2.38 12.25
CA GLU A 253 -16.78 -3.78 12.52
C GLU A 253 -17.96 -4.26 11.68
N SER A 254 -18.53 -3.35 10.89
CA SER A 254 -19.68 -3.56 10.01
C SER A 254 -19.40 -4.62 8.95
N THR A 255 -20.47 -5.13 8.33
CA THR A 255 -20.34 -6.07 7.20
C THR A 255 -19.50 -5.47 6.07
N LEU A 256 -19.65 -4.16 5.84
CA LEU A 256 -18.84 -3.39 4.91
C LEU A 256 -17.39 -3.31 5.37
N ALA A 257 -17.09 -3.05 6.64
CA ALA A 257 -15.70 -3.08 7.12
C ALA A 257 -15.07 -4.47 7.04
N ARG A 258 -15.83 -5.55 7.27
CA ARG A 258 -15.28 -6.91 7.09
C ARG A 258 -14.92 -7.18 5.63
N VAL A 259 -15.76 -6.72 4.69
CA VAL A 259 -15.48 -6.79 3.24
C VAL A 259 -14.36 -5.82 2.84
N VAL A 260 -14.33 -4.60 3.38
CA VAL A 260 -13.28 -3.60 3.14
C VAL A 260 -11.96 -4.04 3.72
N THR A 261 -11.92 -4.67 4.89
CA THR A 261 -10.73 -5.28 5.51
C THR A 261 -10.29 -6.48 4.69
N MET A 262 -11.18 -7.40 4.29
CA MET A 262 -10.82 -8.50 3.38
C MET A 262 -10.31 -8.01 2.01
N VAL A 263 -10.84 -6.87 1.52
CA VAL A 263 -10.39 -6.23 0.28
C VAL A 263 -9.10 -5.45 0.49
N ALA A 264 -8.90 -4.76 1.62
CA ALA A 264 -7.71 -4.00 2.02
C ALA A 264 -6.52 -4.93 2.29
N GLU A 265 -6.76 -6.06 2.96
CA GLU A 265 -5.84 -7.19 3.11
C GLU A 265 -5.51 -7.83 1.75
N ALA A 266 -6.37 -7.68 0.74
CA ALA A 266 -6.07 -8.02 -0.65
C ALA A 266 -5.34 -6.89 -1.41
N GLN A 267 -5.47 -5.62 -1.01
CA GLN A 267 -4.83 -4.46 -1.67
C GLN A 267 -3.35 -4.30 -1.34
N THR A 268 -2.91 -4.79 -0.19
CA THR A 268 -1.48 -4.78 0.21
C THR A 268 -0.70 -5.98 -0.34
N ARG A 269 -1.34 -6.80 -1.19
CA ARG A 269 -0.67 -7.98 -1.77
C ARG A 269 0.37 -7.56 -2.79
N GLN A 270 1.62 -7.80 -2.42
CA GLN A 270 2.75 -7.79 -3.33
C GLN A 270 2.46 -8.73 -4.49
N SER A 271 2.86 -8.32 -5.68
CA SER A 271 2.58 -9.10 -6.87
C SER A 271 3.36 -10.42 -6.86
N PRO A 272 2.86 -11.49 -7.51
CA PRO A 272 3.60 -12.74 -7.65
C PRO A 272 5.03 -12.52 -8.17
N THR A 273 5.20 -11.60 -9.12
CA THR A 273 6.52 -11.26 -9.67
C THR A 273 7.41 -10.56 -8.64
N GLN A 274 6.88 -9.64 -7.81
CA GLN A 274 7.63 -9.03 -6.71
C GLN A 274 8.10 -10.07 -5.68
N ASN A 275 7.22 -11.02 -5.35
CA ASN A 275 7.54 -12.12 -4.44
C ASN A 275 8.59 -13.06 -5.02
N PHE A 276 8.57 -13.32 -6.33
CA PHE A 276 9.59 -14.08 -7.02
C PHE A 276 10.96 -13.39 -6.92
N THR A 277 11.04 -12.09 -7.22
CA THR A 277 12.28 -11.31 -7.10
C THR A 277 12.83 -11.38 -5.67
N ARG A 278 11.99 -11.21 -4.64
CA ARG A 278 12.41 -11.31 -3.24
C ARG A 278 12.95 -12.69 -2.87
N LYS A 279 12.33 -13.76 -3.37
CA LYS A 279 12.81 -15.15 -3.17
C LYS A 279 14.15 -15.39 -3.88
N PHE A 280 14.29 -14.87 -5.10
CA PHE A 280 15.54 -14.92 -5.85
C PHE A 280 16.67 -14.22 -5.09
N GLU A 281 16.45 -12.99 -4.63
CA GLU A 281 17.44 -12.21 -3.86
C GLU A 281 17.88 -12.93 -2.58
N LYS A 282 16.95 -13.58 -1.86
CA LYS A 282 17.25 -14.33 -0.63
C LYS A 282 18.26 -15.46 -0.85
N ILE A 283 18.34 -16.01 -2.06
CA ILE A 283 19.29 -17.07 -2.43
C ILE A 283 20.52 -16.46 -3.12
N PHE A 284 20.30 -15.52 -4.03
CA PHE A 284 21.33 -14.93 -4.86
C PHE A 284 22.34 -14.12 -4.05
N VAL A 285 21.90 -13.30 -3.09
CA VAL A 285 22.79 -12.44 -2.28
C VAL A 285 23.80 -13.28 -1.47
N PRO A 286 23.39 -14.32 -0.70
CA PRO A 286 24.34 -15.22 -0.04
C PRO A 286 25.32 -15.90 -1.01
N CYS A 287 24.86 -16.37 -2.18
CA CYS A 287 25.72 -17.00 -3.17
C CYS A 287 26.81 -16.03 -3.68
N VAL A 288 26.46 -14.77 -3.95
CA VAL A 288 27.40 -13.73 -4.38
C VAL A 288 28.40 -13.39 -3.28
N ILE A 289 27.96 -13.33 -2.02
CA ILE A 289 28.87 -13.12 -0.87
C ILE A 289 29.86 -14.27 -0.76
N VAL A 290 29.41 -15.52 -0.84
CA VAL A 290 30.29 -16.70 -0.81
C VAL A 290 31.28 -16.64 -1.99
N LEU A 291 30.81 -16.33 -3.19
CA LEU A 291 31.66 -16.19 -4.37
C LEU A 291 32.73 -15.10 -4.17
N ALA A 292 32.37 -13.97 -3.58
CA ALA A 292 33.32 -12.90 -3.32
C ALA A 292 34.34 -13.26 -2.24
N VAL A 293 33.93 -13.97 -1.19
CA VAL A 293 34.86 -14.49 -0.17
C VAL A 293 35.85 -15.47 -0.82
N VAL A 294 35.36 -16.40 -1.65
CA VAL A 294 36.22 -17.33 -2.40
C VAL A 294 37.17 -16.57 -3.32
N THR A 295 36.67 -15.58 -4.05
CA THR A 295 37.49 -14.75 -4.96
C THR A 295 38.52 -13.92 -4.19
N SER A 296 38.20 -13.46 -2.99
CA SER A 296 39.13 -12.70 -2.13
C SER A 296 40.33 -13.57 -1.69
N LEU A 297 40.16 -14.89 -1.66
CA LEU A 297 41.19 -15.86 -1.30
C LEU A 297 41.97 -16.40 -2.52
N SER A 298 41.77 -15.85 -3.73
CA SER A 298 42.40 -16.38 -4.95
C SER A 298 43.93 -16.29 -4.95
N PHE A 299 44.52 -15.35 -4.20
CA PHE A 299 45.99 -15.26 -4.01
C PHE A 299 46.62 -16.51 -3.39
N LEU A 300 45.83 -17.41 -2.77
CA LEU A 300 46.34 -18.68 -2.25
C LEU A 300 46.68 -19.69 -3.36
N ILE A 301 46.12 -19.50 -4.55
CA ILE A 301 46.23 -20.43 -5.69
C ILE A 301 46.90 -19.73 -6.88
N LEU A 302 46.61 -18.45 -7.10
CA LEU A 302 47.17 -17.62 -8.17
C LEU A 302 48.38 -16.83 -7.66
N ASP A 303 49.35 -16.59 -8.54
CA ASP A 303 50.52 -15.76 -8.26
C ASP A 303 50.14 -14.26 -8.32
N GLU A 304 49.42 -13.80 -7.30
CA GLU A 304 48.93 -12.44 -7.17
C GLU A 304 48.94 -11.96 -5.71
N THR A 305 48.88 -10.65 -5.51
CA THR A 305 48.84 -10.07 -4.15
C THR A 305 47.45 -10.17 -3.54
N ALA A 306 47.36 -10.27 -2.21
CA ALA A 306 46.08 -10.24 -1.48
C ALA A 306 45.23 -9.00 -1.82
N ALA A 307 45.87 -7.86 -2.09
CA ALA A 307 45.19 -6.64 -2.52
C ALA A 307 44.51 -6.79 -3.90
N GLN A 308 45.15 -7.47 -4.84
CA GLN A 308 44.58 -7.74 -6.17
C GLN A 308 43.40 -8.70 -6.10
N SER A 309 43.48 -9.76 -5.29
CA SER A 309 42.36 -10.69 -5.07
C SER A 309 41.18 -10.00 -4.40
N PHE A 310 41.44 -9.17 -3.38
CA PHE A 310 40.40 -8.38 -2.71
C PHE A 310 39.74 -7.38 -3.68
N TYR A 311 40.53 -6.69 -4.52
CA TYR A 311 39.99 -5.80 -5.55
C TYR A 311 39.05 -6.53 -6.53
N ARG A 312 39.46 -7.73 -6.99
CA ARG A 312 38.61 -8.57 -7.85
C ARG A 312 37.34 -9.03 -7.15
N ALA A 313 37.42 -9.38 -5.87
CA ALA A 313 36.24 -9.73 -5.09
C ALA A 313 35.25 -8.56 -5.03
N MET A 314 35.73 -7.33 -4.84
CA MET A 314 34.87 -6.13 -4.87
C MET A 314 34.25 -5.94 -6.25
N ALA A 315 35.01 -6.13 -7.34
CA ALA A 315 34.49 -6.05 -8.70
C ALA A 315 33.38 -7.08 -8.96
N VAL A 316 33.53 -8.30 -8.47
CA VAL A 316 32.48 -9.35 -8.54
C VAL A 316 31.22 -8.93 -7.79
N LEU A 317 31.36 -8.39 -6.58
CA LEU A 317 30.23 -7.93 -5.76
C LEU A 317 29.43 -6.82 -6.46
N VAL A 318 30.15 -5.87 -7.08
CA VAL A 318 29.53 -4.77 -7.82
C VAL A 318 28.86 -5.26 -9.11
N ALA A 319 29.57 -6.10 -9.88
CA ALA A 319 29.05 -6.62 -11.14
C ALA A 319 27.83 -7.52 -10.95
N ALA A 320 27.76 -8.23 -9.83
CA ALA A 320 26.64 -9.10 -9.50
C ALA A 320 25.41 -8.35 -8.95
N SER A 321 25.47 -7.03 -8.77
CA SER A 321 24.39 -6.27 -8.14
C SER A 321 23.05 -6.38 -8.92
N PRO A 322 21.97 -6.91 -8.33
CA PRO A 322 20.69 -7.08 -9.00
C PRO A 322 19.79 -5.84 -8.88
N CYS A 323 20.33 -4.64 -8.67
CA CYS A 323 19.55 -3.40 -8.45
C CYS A 323 18.44 -3.19 -9.49
N ALA A 324 18.73 -3.43 -10.77
CA ALA A 324 17.74 -3.27 -11.83
C ALA A 324 16.55 -4.25 -11.67
N LEU A 325 16.81 -5.47 -11.22
CA LEU A 325 15.78 -6.50 -11.02
C LEU A 325 14.87 -6.15 -9.83
N ALA A 326 15.46 -5.67 -8.72
CA ALA A 326 14.75 -5.28 -7.51
C ALA A 326 13.67 -4.22 -7.79
N ILE A 327 14.01 -3.25 -8.66
CA ILE A 327 13.16 -2.08 -8.93
C ILE A 327 12.24 -2.24 -10.14
N ALA A 328 12.56 -3.18 -11.05
CA ALA A 328 11.82 -3.33 -12.32
C ALA A 328 10.33 -3.57 -12.08
N THR A 329 10.01 -4.50 -11.19
CA THR A 329 8.63 -4.92 -10.92
C THR A 329 7.80 -3.86 -10.18
N PRO A 330 8.23 -3.32 -9.02
CA PRO A 330 7.47 -2.25 -8.35
C PRO A 330 7.31 -1.00 -9.22
N SER A 331 8.32 -0.66 -10.03
CA SER A 331 8.24 0.48 -10.96
C SER A 331 7.20 0.27 -12.07
N ALA A 332 7.19 -0.91 -12.67
CA ALA A 332 6.22 -1.28 -13.70
C ALA A 332 4.79 -1.31 -13.13
N VAL A 333 4.61 -1.96 -11.97
CA VAL A 333 3.33 -2.07 -11.29
C VAL A 333 2.77 -0.70 -10.94
N LEU A 334 3.55 0.14 -10.28
CA LEU A 334 3.10 1.44 -9.81
C LEU A 334 2.81 2.38 -10.99
N SER A 335 3.59 2.32 -12.06
CA SER A 335 3.32 3.04 -13.31
C SER A 335 2.03 2.55 -13.99
N GLY A 336 1.77 1.25 -13.97
CA GLY A 336 0.55 0.64 -14.49
C GLY A 336 -0.69 1.11 -13.73
N VAL A 337 -0.66 1.05 -12.40
CA VAL A 337 -1.73 1.55 -11.52
C VAL A 337 -1.97 3.05 -11.76
N ALA A 338 -0.92 3.87 -11.81
CA ALA A 338 -1.06 5.30 -12.05
C ALA A 338 -1.63 5.63 -13.44
N ARG A 339 -1.30 4.84 -14.46
CA ARG A 339 -1.89 4.98 -15.80
C ARG A 339 -3.35 4.58 -15.84
N ALA A 340 -3.71 3.45 -15.23
CA ALA A 340 -5.08 2.98 -15.14
C ALA A 340 -5.97 4.01 -14.41
N ALA A 341 -5.49 4.56 -13.30
CA ALA A 341 -6.18 5.57 -12.52
C ALA A 341 -6.46 6.84 -13.34
N ARG A 342 -5.50 7.33 -14.14
CA ARG A 342 -5.72 8.45 -15.08
C ARG A 342 -6.78 8.16 -16.14
N GLY A 343 -7.01 6.89 -16.47
CA GLY A 343 -8.06 6.43 -17.36
C GLY A 343 -9.39 6.15 -16.67
N GLY A 344 -9.55 6.49 -15.39
CA GLY A 344 -10.76 6.21 -14.62
C GLY A 344 -10.88 4.77 -14.12
N VAL A 345 -9.82 3.96 -14.21
CA VAL A 345 -9.79 2.57 -13.76
C VAL A 345 -9.01 2.46 -12.45
N LEU A 346 -9.70 2.15 -11.35
CA LEU A 346 -9.07 1.99 -10.04
C LEU A 346 -8.54 0.56 -9.86
N ILE A 347 -7.22 0.42 -9.85
CA ILE A 347 -6.55 -0.88 -9.60
C ILE A 347 -5.97 -0.88 -8.19
N LYS A 348 -6.46 -1.81 -7.38
CA LYS A 348 -6.20 -1.90 -5.94
C LYS A 348 -4.96 -2.74 -5.63
N GLY A 349 -3.78 -2.27 -6.04
CA GLY A 349 -2.48 -2.92 -5.76
C GLY A 349 -1.87 -3.68 -6.95
N GLY A 350 -0.72 -4.32 -6.72
CA GLY A 350 0.08 -4.96 -7.77
C GLY A 350 -0.38 -6.35 -8.17
N ALA A 351 -0.85 -7.16 -7.22
CA ALA A 351 -1.36 -8.49 -7.53
C ALA A 351 -2.59 -8.46 -8.46
N PRO A 352 -3.61 -7.59 -8.26
CA PRO A 352 -4.72 -7.47 -9.21
C PRO A 352 -4.30 -6.98 -10.60
N LEU A 353 -3.30 -6.11 -10.68
CA LEU A 353 -2.74 -5.64 -11.96
C LEU A 353 -2.11 -6.80 -12.76
N GLU A 354 -1.28 -7.61 -12.10
CA GLU A 354 -0.65 -8.77 -12.75
C GLU A 354 -1.67 -9.86 -13.09
N ALA A 355 -2.66 -10.10 -12.22
CA ALA A 355 -3.74 -11.04 -12.49
C ALA A 355 -4.54 -10.64 -13.74
N MET A 356 -4.81 -9.34 -13.92
CA MET A 356 -5.48 -8.82 -15.11
C MET A 356 -4.74 -9.13 -16.41
N GLY A 357 -3.40 -9.15 -16.38
CA GLY A 357 -2.57 -9.50 -17.54
C GLY A 357 -2.65 -10.97 -17.97
N HIS A 358 -3.21 -11.84 -17.13
CA HIS A 358 -3.36 -13.27 -17.37
C HIS A 358 -4.82 -13.71 -17.43
N LEU A 359 -5.77 -12.78 -17.56
CA LEU A 359 -7.18 -13.11 -17.65
C LEU A 359 -7.52 -13.71 -19.02
N ASP A 360 -8.08 -14.91 -19.02
CA ASP A 360 -8.59 -15.57 -20.24
C ASP A 360 -10.10 -15.34 -20.45
N ALA A 361 -10.82 -14.99 -19.39
CA ALA A 361 -12.27 -14.82 -19.42
C ALA A 361 -12.72 -13.71 -18.47
N ILE A 362 -13.82 -13.03 -18.84
CA ILE A 362 -14.48 -12.01 -18.01
C ILE A 362 -15.94 -12.43 -17.85
N ALA A 363 -16.37 -12.60 -16.59
CA ALA A 363 -17.77 -12.76 -16.25
C ALA A 363 -18.32 -11.41 -15.81
N PHE A 364 -19.38 -10.95 -16.47
CA PHE A 364 -20.05 -9.71 -16.10
C PHE A 364 -21.27 -10.03 -15.25
N ASP A 365 -21.42 -9.29 -14.14
CA ASP A 365 -22.73 -9.18 -13.53
C ASP A 365 -23.65 -8.37 -14.45
N LYS A 366 -24.94 -8.67 -14.44
CA LYS A 366 -25.90 -7.97 -15.31
C LYS A 366 -26.27 -6.63 -14.69
N THR A 367 -26.77 -6.66 -13.47
CA THR A 367 -27.48 -5.53 -12.88
C THR A 367 -26.49 -4.51 -12.31
N GLY A 368 -26.55 -3.24 -12.72
CA GLY A 368 -25.62 -2.20 -12.25
C GLY A 368 -24.20 -2.29 -12.82
N THR A 369 -23.89 -3.33 -13.62
CA THR A 369 -22.65 -3.45 -14.39
C THR A 369 -22.91 -3.33 -15.88
N LEU A 370 -23.78 -4.18 -16.45
CA LEU A 370 -24.22 -4.06 -17.85
C LEU A 370 -25.46 -3.16 -17.98
N THR A 371 -26.28 -3.10 -16.95
CA THR A 371 -27.48 -2.23 -16.90
C THR A 371 -27.25 -1.04 -16.00
N ILE A 372 -28.04 0.02 -16.21
CA ILE A 372 -28.00 1.27 -15.43
C ILE A 372 -28.43 1.03 -13.96
N GLY A 373 -29.06 -0.12 -13.66
CA GLY A 373 -29.55 -0.45 -12.32
C GLY A 373 -30.84 0.29 -11.92
N GLU A 374 -31.37 1.13 -12.81
CA GLU A 374 -32.63 1.84 -12.62
C GLU A 374 -33.74 1.20 -13.47
N PRO A 375 -34.88 0.83 -12.86
CA PRO A 375 -36.03 0.37 -13.62
C PRO A 375 -36.60 1.51 -14.45
N HIS A 376 -36.89 1.23 -15.73
CA HIS A 376 -37.56 2.15 -16.63
C HIS A 376 -38.79 1.46 -17.22
N LEU A 377 -39.88 2.22 -17.38
CA LEU A 377 -41.07 1.72 -18.05
C LEU A 377 -40.76 1.53 -19.54
N VAL A 378 -40.79 0.29 -20.01
CA VAL A 378 -40.44 -0.07 -21.40
C VAL A 378 -41.67 -0.20 -22.28
N GLU A 379 -42.73 -0.78 -21.73
CA GLU A 379 -43.92 -1.13 -22.46
C GLU A 379 -45.14 -1.08 -21.54
N ILE A 380 -46.26 -0.61 -22.09
CA ILE A 380 -47.55 -0.55 -21.43
C ILE A 380 -48.51 -1.34 -22.31
N THR A 381 -49.03 -2.45 -21.79
CA THR A 381 -49.98 -3.28 -22.54
C THR A 381 -51.35 -3.22 -21.85
N PRO A 382 -52.23 -2.28 -22.23
CA PRO A 382 -53.57 -2.18 -21.65
C PRO A 382 -54.45 -3.37 -22.08
N TYR A 383 -55.46 -3.69 -21.26
CA TYR A 383 -56.44 -4.72 -21.55
C TYR A 383 -57.77 -4.11 -21.98
N GLY A 384 -58.34 -4.56 -23.11
CA GLY A 384 -59.60 -4.04 -23.67
C GLY A 384 -59.40 -2.73 -24.42
N ASP A 385 -60.32 -1.78 -24.25
CA ASP A 385 -60.31 -0.48 -24.95
C ASP A 385 -59.61 0.64 -24.16
N ALA A 386 -58.97 0.31 -23.03
CA ALA A 386 -58.23 1.29 -22.22
C ALA A 386 -57.00 1.79 -22.99
N SER A 387 -56.77 3.11 -22.98
CA SER A 387 -55.57 3.71 -23.55
C SER A 387 -54.36 3.57 -22.61
N GLU A 388 -53.14 3.62 -23.15
CA GLU A 388 -51.91 3.63 -22.33
C GLU A 388 -51.90 4.77 -21.30
N THR A 389 -52.46 5.92 -21.66
CA THR A 389 -52.57 7.11 -20.79
C THR A 389 -53.57 6.93 -19.65
N GLU A 390 -54.60 6.09 -19.83
CA GLU A 390 -55.55 5.77 -18.75
C GLU A 390 -55.01 4.73 -17.78
N LEU A 391 -53.99 3.96 -18.18
CA LEU A 391 -53.34 2.94 -17.34
C LEU A 391 -52.19 3.50 -16.48
N LEU A 392 -51.56 4.60 -16.92
CA LEU A 392 -50.53 5.36 -16.21
C LEU A 392 -51.13 6.30 -15.16
#